data_AF-A0A7R7I2N1-F1
#
_entry.id   AF-A0A7R7I2N1-F1
#
_cell.length_a   1.000
_cell.length_b   1.000
_cell.length_c   1.000
_cell.angle_alpha   90.00
_cell.angle_beta   90.00
_cell.angle_gamma   90.00
#
_symmetry.space_group_name_H-M   'P 1'
#
loop_
_entity.id
_entity.type
_entity.pdbx_description
1 polymer ?
#
loop_
_entity_poly.entity_id
_entity_poly.type
_entity_poly.pdbx_seq_one_letter_code
_entity_poly.pdbx_strand_id
1 'polypeptide(L)'
;MRRLLALPKPYLFVFAVTSIAAVTLAWPVGNAIVAPGLDPNLADKDFANYWLASRLLLSGKVQDLFGPWDVYFGHLREAFGSEYPWHNWSYPPHFLFLIWPLGLFGYETALLLFLATTGVAFLIAYRAFIGERGLVAWVAALPFMVLNFWAAQNGYLCAALALGALALREKNPIVAGILLGLLTAKPQIGLLFPFLLVAERRWSVIASAVITTLLLVVASAAVFGLDSWRGYIQNVVPYQNAVMGQLRGLFLAMMPSVYGALRNWDFSPDLALMLHLAVALPAALVVITAFFRVKDARDRDILLLVATFIITPYALTYDLGLLAGALGLMASRKPPSPESGARLSIVTFAMLLPLAMIHFGLLKIPLATIVLFALFFVALRDAGLPLDLPPRGNAKMDAAP
;
A
#
# COMPACT_ATOMS: atom_id res chain seq x y z
N MET A 1 29.34 0.10 9.44
CA MET A 1 29.28 1.34 10.24
C MET A 1 29.78 2.59 9.49
N ARG A 2 31.02 2.63 8.94
CA ARG A 2 31.56 3.82 8.24
C ARG A 2 30.68 4.40 7.11
N ARG A 3 30.05 3.55 6.28
CA ARG A 3 29.13 3.99 5.21
C ARG A 3 27.80 4.56 5.73
N LEU A 4 27.32 4.12 6.89
CA LEU A 4 26.09 4.64 7.53
C LEU A 4 26.33 6.03 8.12
N LEU A 5 27.48 6.24 8.77
CA LEU A 5 27.86 7.55 9.32
C LEU A 5 28.14 8.60 8.26
N ALA A 6 28.36 8.19 7.00
CA ALA A 6 28.51 9.07 5.85
C ALA A 6 27.16 9.50 5.23
N LEU A 7 26.02 9.02 5.74
CA LEU A 7 24.71 9.46 5.27
C LEU A 7 24.48 10.93 5.63
N PRO A 8 23.80 11.70 4.76
CA PRO A 8 23.27 13.02 5.12
C PRO A 8 22.45 12.96 6.42
N LYS A 9 22.59 13.98 7.29
CA LYS A 9 21.96 14.03 8.63
C LYS A 9 20.47 13.65 8.63
N PRO A 10 19.62 14.10 7.68
CA PRO A 10 18.21 13.72 7.67
C PRO A 10 17.97 12.22 7.45
N TYR A 11 18.77 11.57 6.62
CA TYR A 11 18.66 10.12 6.39
C TYR A 11 19.26 9.30 7.53
N LEU A 12 20.30 9.81 8.20
CA LEU A 12 20.79 9.20 9.44
C LEU A 12 19.72 9.26 10.55
N PHE A 13 18.97 10.36 10.63
CA PHE A 13 17.83 10.48 11.54
C PHE A 13 16.74 9.45 11.23
N VAL A 14 16.35 9.29 9.95
CA VAL A 14 15.40 8.24 9.54
C VAL A 14 15.89 6.86 9.96
N PHE A 15 17.16 6.55 9.68
CA PHE A 15 17.76 5.27 10.06
C PHE A 15 17.73 5.03 11.58
N ALA A 16 18.08 6.05 12.37
CA ALA A 16 18.08 5.95 13.84
C ALA A 16 16.67 5.72 14.40
N VAL A 17 15.69 6.54 13.98
CA VAL A 17 14.28 6.40 14.40
C VAL A 17 13.75 5.03 14.02
N THR A 18 14.03 4.58 12.79
CA THR A 18 13.57 3.27 12.31
C THR A 18 14.22 2.12 13.03
N SER A 19 15.50 2.23 13.41
CA SER A 19 16.20 1.19 14.17
C SER A 19 15.60 1.05 15.57
N ILE A 20 15.27 2.17 16.22
CA ILE A 20 14.56 2.17 17.51
C ILE A 20 13.19 1.52 17.34
N ALA A 21 12.42 1.95 16.33
CA ALA A 21 11.10 1.38 16.04
C ALA A 21 11.16 -0.14 15.76
N ALA A 22 12.17 -0.59 15.01
CA ALA A 22 12.40 -1.99 14.71
C ALA A 22 12.58 -2.81 15.98
N VAL A 23 13.44 -2.34 16.90
CA VAL A 23 13.64 -3.02 18.19
C VAL A 23 12.35 -3.02 19.01
N THR A 24 11.67 -1.88 19.13
CA THR A 24 10.45 -1.78 19.96
C THR A 24 9.29 -2.61 19.42
N LEU A 25 9.18 -2.77 18.10
CA LEU A 25 8.07 -3.49 17.46
C LEU A 25 8.37 -4.97 17.22
N ALA A 26 9.63 -5.34 16.95
CA ALA A 26 10.01 -6.74 16.74
C ALA A 26 10.22 -7.49 18.05
N TRP A 27 10.63 -6.83 19.13
CA TRP A 27 10.86 -7.48 20.43
C TRP A 27 9.62 -8.20 20.99
N PRO A 28 8.43 -7.58 21.07
CA PRO A 28 7.23 -8.27 21.53
C PRO A 28 6.83 -9.45 20.62
N VAL A 29 6.99 -9.29 19.31
CA VAL A 29 6.69 -10.34 18.33
C VAL A 29 7.63 -11.53 18.50
N GLY A 30 8.93 -11.28 18.70
CA GLY A 30 9.92 -12.33 18.96
C GLY A 30 9.62 -13.10 20.24
N ASN A 31 9.28 -12.39 21.32
CA ASN A 31 8.89 -13.03 22.58
C ASN A 31 7.60 -13.86 22.44
N ALA A 32 6.61 -13.36 21.71
CA ALA A 32 5.35 -14.05 21.46
C ALA A 32 5.56 -15.37 20.70
N ILE A 33 6.47 -15.41 19.71
CA ILE A 33 6.76 -16.60 18.90
C ILE A 33 7.49 -17.70 19.69
N VAL A 34 8.27 -17.34 20.70
CA VAL A 34 9.02 -18.32 21.52
C VAL A 34 8.27 -18.69 22.81
N ALA A 35 7.16 -18.01 23.10
CA ALA A 35 6.34 -18.31 24.26
C ALA A 35 5.62 -19.66 24.07
N PRO A 36 5.31 -20.38 25.15
CA PRO A 36 4.50 -21.59 25.05
C PRO A 36 3.07 -21.27 24.60
N GLY A 37 2.64 -21.90 23.51
CA GLY A 37 1.31 -21.68 22.94
C GLY A 37 1.22 -20.39 22.11
N LEU A 38 0.07 -20.19 21.46
CA LEU A 38 -0.11 -19.01 20.62
C LEU A 38 -0.48 -17.78 21.46
N ASP A 39 0.39 -16.77 21.45
CA ASP A 39 0.12 -15.47 22.09
C ASP A 39 -1.10 -14.78 21.45
N PRO A 40 -2.11 -14.36 22.24
CA PRO A 40 -3.29 -13.69 21.70
C PRO A 40 -3.00 -12.41 20.92
N ASN A 41 -1.97 -11.64 21.27
CA ASN A 41 -1.60 -10.41 20.55
C ASN A 41 -0.91 -10.70 19.22
N LEU A 42 -0.29 -11.86 19.08
CA LEU A 42 0.26 -12.34 17.81
C LEU A 42 -0.86 -12.85 16.89
N ALA A 43 -1.90 -13.45 17.49
CA ALA A 43 -3.12 -13.87 16.81
C ALA A 43 -4.01 -12.69 16.41
N ASP A 44 -4.06 -11.62 17.21
CA ASP A 44 -4.84 -10.38 16.97
C ASP A 44 -4.17 -9.48 15.92
N LYS A 45 -4.03 -10.06 14.72
CA LYS A 45 -3.49 -9.43 13.53
C LYS A 45 -4.25 -9.96 12.33
N ASP A 46 -4.32 -9.14 11.28
CA ASP A 46 -4.97 -9.53 10.03
C ASP A 46 -4.38 -10.78 9.37
N PHE A 47 -3.17 -11.21 9.74
CA PHE A 47 -2.61 -12.50 9.33
C PHE A 47 -3.51 -13.68 9.69
N ALA A 48 -4.25 -13.61 10.79
CA ALA A 48 -5.22 -14.62 11.18
C ALA A 48 -6.27 -14.87 10.10
N ASN A 49 -6.64 -13.83 9.35
CA ASN A 49 -7.54 -14.01 8.21
C ASN A 49 -6.91 -14.86 7.10
N TYR A 50 -5.61 -14.69 6.82
CA TYR A 50 -4.92 -15.48 5.79
C TYR A 50 -4.75 -16.93 6.21
N TRP A 51 -4.32 -17.15 7.45
CA TRP A 51 -4.15 -18.50 7.96
C TRP A 51 -5.49 -19.24 8.01
N LEU A 52 -6.54 -18.63 8.58
CA LEU A 52 -7.85 -19.26 8.68
C LEU A 52 -8.48 -19.50 7.31
N ALA A 53 -8.42 -18.54 6.38
CA ALA A 53 -8.93 -18.73 5.02
C ALA A 53 -8.30 -19.95 4.34
N SER A 54 -6.99 -20.14 4.50
CA SER A 54 -6.28 -21.31 3.99
C SER A 54 -6.68 -22.60 4.69
N ARG A 55 -6.96 -22.57 6.00
CA ARG A 55 -7.49 -23.74 6.75
C ARG A 55 -8.91 -24.11 6.32
N LEU A 56 -9.78 -23.13 6.11
CA LEU A 56 -11.14 -23.34 5.61
C LEU A 56 -11.13 -23.93 4.20
N LEU A 57 -10.26 -23.42 3.32
CA LEU A 57 -10.07 -24.00 1.99
C LEU A 57 -9.66 -25.47 2.06
N LEU A 58 -8.61 -25.80 2.83
CA LEU A 58 -8.07 -27.17 2.94
C LEU A 58 -9.02 -28.15 3.66
N SER A 59 -9.95 -27.64 4.46
CA SER A 59 -10.97 -28.46 5.16
C SER A 59 -12.29 -28.58 4.40
N GLY A 60 -12.36 -28.07 3.16
CA GLY A 60 -13.58 -28.14 2.34
C GLY A 60 -14.67 -27.14 2.74
N LYS A 61 -14.35 -26.16 3.60
CA LYS A 61 -15.27 -25.12 4.10
C LYS A 61 -15.06 -23.77 3.41
N VAL A 62 -14.56 -23.76 2.17
CA VAL A 62 -14.25 -22.51 1.44
C VAL A 62 -15.46 -21.58 1.28
N GLN A 63 -16.69 -22.13 1.20
CA GLN A 63 -17.89 -21.29 1.07
C GLN A 63 -18.18 -20.47 2.33
N ASP A 64 -17.80 -20.96 3.52
CA ASP A 64 -17.99 -20.24 4.78
C ASP A 64 -17.20 -18.93 4.82
N LEU A 65 -16.08 -18.88 4.08
CA LEU A 65 -15.25 -17.67 3.91
C LEU A 65 -15.98 -16.55 3.14
N PHE A 66 -16.88 -16.93 2.23
CA PHE A 66 -17.65 -16.03 1.37
C PHE A 66 -19.13 -15.94 1.77
N GLY A 67 -19.51 -16.56 2.89
CA GLY A 67 -20.83 -16.46 3.49
C GLY A 67 -21.05 -15.15 4.26
N PRO A 68 -22.16 -15.06 5.03
CA PRO A 68 -22.36 -13.99 6.00
C PRO A 68 -21.15 -13.83 6.94
N TRP A 69 -20.84 -12.59 7.32
CA TRP A 69 -19.62 -12.29 8.10
C TRP A 69 -19.55 -13.05 9.43
N ASP A 70 -20.67 -13.26 10.11
CA ASP A 70 -20.76 -13.97 11.38
C ASP A 70 -20.37 -15.45 11.27
N VAL A 71 -20.62 -16.09 10.13
CA VAL A 71 -20.16 -17.47 9.86
C VAL A 71 -18.63 -17.51 9.82
N TYR A 72 -18.02 -16.65 9.00
CA TYR A 72 -16.56 -16.55 8.91
C TYR A 72 -15.93 -16.20 10.26
N PHE A 73 -16.49 -15.21 10.95
CA PHE A 73 -15.98 -14.75 12.24
C PHE A 73 -16.18 -15.78 13.35
N GLY A 74 -17.21 -16.63 13.25
CA GLY A 74 -17.39 -17.81 14.09
C GLY A 74 -16.19 -18.74 14.04
N HIS A 75 -15.67 -19.04 12.85
CA HIS A 75 -14.47 -19.85 12.68
C HIS A 75 -13.21 -19.23 13.29
N LEU A 76 -13.08 -17.89 13.31
CA LEU A 76 -11.99 -17.21 14.02
C LEU A 76 -12.11 -17.41 15.53
N ARG A 77 -13.32 -17.29 16.08
CA ARG A 77 -13.57 -17.52 17.51
C ARG A 77 -13.39 -18.98 17.91
N GLU A 78 -13.74 -19.93 17.05
CA GLU A 78 -13.44 -21.34 17.28
C GLU A 78 -11.93 -21.60 17.32
N ALA A 79 -11.16 -20.92 16.46
CA ALA A 79 -9.72 -21.10 16.38
C ALA A 79 -8.94 -20.41 17.52
N PHE A 80 -9.37 -19.21 17.93
CA PHE A 80 -8.60 -18.34 18.85
C PHE A 80 -9.31 -18.02 20.17
N GLY A 81 -10.53 -18.50 20.38
CA GLY A 81 -11.32 -18.30 21.59
C GLY A 81 -12.53 -17.39 21.40
N SER A 82 -13.56 -17.55 22.24
CA SER A 82 -14.83 -16.82 22.15
C SER A 82 -14.70 -15.30 22.29
N GLU A 83 -13.64 -14.83 22.96
CA GLU A 83 -13.33 -13.41 23.18
C GLU A 83 -12.45 -12.82 22.07
N TYR A 84 -12.14 -13.58 21.01
CA TYR A 84 -11.28 -13.09 19.92
C TYR A 84 -11.86 -11.80 19.30
N PRO A 85 -11.04 -10.76 19.15
CA PRO A 85 -11.49 -9.46 18.66
C PRO A 85 -11.91 -9.52 17.20
N TRP A 86 -12.75 -8.55 16.84
CA TRP A 86 -13.32 -8.42 15.51
C TRP A 86 -12.26 -8.43 14.41
N HIS A 87 -12.48 -9.24 13.37
CA HIS A 87 -11.71 -9.29 12.14
C HIS A 87 -12.63 -9.63 10.95
N ASN A 88 -12.14 -9.40 9.74
CA ASN A 88 -12.91 -9.73 8.54
C ASN A 88 -12.08 -10.22 7.36
N TRP A 89 -12.70 -11.11 6.58
CA TRP A 89 -12.22 -11.43 5.25
C TRP A 89 -12.60 -10.31 4.27
N SER A 90 -11.69 -10.05 3.31
CA SER A 90 -11.77 -8.89 2.42
C SER A 90 -11.32 -9.17 0.98
N TYR A 91 -10.93 -10.40 0.66
CA TYR A 91 -10.23 -10.66 -0.60
C TYR A 91 -11.10 -11.45 -1.58
N PRO A 92 -10.95 -11.23 -2.88
CA PRO A 92 -11.66 -12.02 -3.88
C PRO A 92 -11.18 -13.48 -3.89
N PRO A 93 -11.97 -14.43 -4.41
CA PRO A 93 -11.62 -15.86 -4.40
C PRO A 93 -10.24 -16.19 -4.96
N HIS A 94 -9.79 -15.50 -6.01
CA HIS A 94 -8.48 -15.77 -6.60
C HIS A 94 -7.28 -15.39 -5.71
N PHE A 95 -7.47 -14.61 -4.64
CA PHE A 95 -6.41 -14.35 -3.67
C PHE A 95 -6.00 -15.63 -2.91
N LEU A 96 -6.90 -16.61 -2.80
CA LEU A 96 -6.60 -17.90 -2.15
C LEU A 96 -5.45 -18.64 -2.83
N PHE A 97 -5.23 -18.48 -4.14
CA PHE A 97 -4.08 -19.08 -4.82
C PHE A 97 -2.73 -18.58 -4.29
N LEU A 98 -2.69 -17.38 -3.68
CA LEU A 98 -1.46 -16.80 -3.12
C LEU A 98 -1.19 -17.25 -1.69
N ILE A 99 -2.22 -17.71 -0.96
CA ILE A 99 -2.12 -17.95 0.48
C ILE A 99 -2.47 -19.38 0.91
N TRP A 100 -3.08 -20.20 0.05
CA TRP A 100 -3.53 -21.56 0.41
C TRP A 100 -2.47 -22.43 1.10
N PRO A 101 -1.15 -22.38 0.77
CA PRO A 101 -0.17 -23.24 1.42
C PRO A 101 -0.01 -22.92 2.91
N LEU A 102 -0.40 -21.73 3.37
CA LEU A 102 -0.29 -21.32 4.78
C LEU A 102 -1.10 -22.24 5.71
N GLY A 103 -2.21 -22.81 5.24
CA GLY A 103 -3.06 -23.70 6.04
C GLY A 103 -2.43 -25.07 6.33
N LEU A 104 -1.36 -25.42 5.61
CA LEU A 104 -0.58 -26.65 5.84
C LEU A 104 0.27 -26.57 7.12
N PHE A 105 0.46 -25.37 7.67
CA PHE A 105 1.32 -25.12 8.82
C PHE A 105 0.53 -24.64 10.03
N GLY A 106 1.14 -24.76 11.21
CA GLY A 106 0.68 -24.05 12.41
C GLY A 106 0.79 -22.53 12.24
N TYR A 107 0.03 -21.78 13.03
CA TYR A 107 -0.12 -20.33 12.88
C TYR A 107 1.23 -19.58 12.81
N GLU A 108 2.13 -19.81 13.77
CA GLU A 108 3.41 -19.10 13.88
C GLU A 108 4.34 -19.42 12.72
N THR A 109 4.42 -20.70 12.33
CA THR A 109 5.21 -21.13 11.17
C THR A 109 4.66 -20.52 9.89
N ALA A 110 3.33 -20.51 9.71
CA ALA A 110 2.69 -19.87 8.56
C ALA A 110 2.99 -18.37 8.52
N LEU A 111 2.92 -17.68 9.67
CA LEU A 111 3.21 -16.25 9.79
C LEU A 111 4.65 -15.94 9.38
N LEU A 112 5.62 -16.69 9.91
CA LEU A 112 7.03 -16.53 9.59
C LEU A 112 7.31 -16.80 8.11
N LEU A 113 6.75 -17.88 7.56
CA LEU A 113 6.90 -18.21 6.13
C LEU A 113 6.30 -17.12 5.25
N PHE A 114 5.12 -16.61 5.59
CA PHE A 114 4.46 -15.54 4.86
C PHE A 114 5.28 -14.25 4.86
N LEU A 115 5.69 -13.78 6.04
CA LEU A 115 6.48 -12.56 6.18
C LEU A 115 7.87 -12.68 5.55
N ALA A 116 8.55 -13.82 5.71
CA ALA A 116 9.85 -14.05 5.11
C ALA A 116 9.77 -14.10 3.58
N THR A 117 8.83 -14.88 3.03
CA THR A 117 8.69 -15.05 1.57
C THR A 117 8.29 -13.76 0.90
N THR A 118 7.26 -13.08 1.43
CA THR A 118 6.79 -11.81 0.85
C THR A 118 7.81 -10.69 1.08
N GLY A 119 8.48 -10.66 2.23
CA GLY A 119 9.54 -9.70 2.53
C GLY A 119 10.75 -9.85 1.61
N VAL A 120 11.20 -11.08 1.34
CA VAL A 120 12.27 -11.35 0.36
C VAL A 120 11.83 -10.95 -1.05
N ALA A 121 10.61 -11.29 -1.45
CA ALA A 121 10.06 -10.87 -2.74
C ALA A 121 10.02 -9.34 -2.87
N PHE A 122 9.63 -8.62 -1.81
CA PHE A 122 9.67 -7.17 -1.76
C PHE A 122 11.10 -6.65 -1.92
N LEU A 123 12.08 -7.18 -1.20
CA LEU A 123 13.48 -6.74 -1.30
C LEU A 123 14.05 -6.93 -2.71
N ILE A 124 13.74 -8.05 -3.36
CA ILE A 124 14.15 -8.34 -4.75
C ILE A 124 13.49 -7.35 -5.71
N ALA A 125 12.18 -7.18 -5.64
CA ALA A 125 11.41 -6.27 -6.48
C ALA A 125 11.83 -4.81 -6.26
N TYR A 126 12.02 -4.41 -5.01
CA TYR A 126 12.51 -3.09 -4.63
C TYR A 126 13.87 -2.83 -5.27
N ARG A 127 14.86 -3.72 -5.06
CA ARG A 127 16.20 -3.61 -5.68
C ARG A 127 16.11 -3.53 -7.21
N ALA A 128 15.31 -4.39 -7.85
CA ALA A 128 15.14 -4.37 -9.29
C ALA A 128 14.52 -3.05 -9.77
N PHE A 129 13.55 -2.52 -9.02
CA PHE A 129 12.90 -1.26 -9.31
C PHE A 129 13.85 -0.08 -9.12
N ILE A 130 14.46 0.10 -7.94
CA ILE A 130 15.35 1.24 -7.68
C ILE A 130 16.66 1.14 -8.47
N GLY A 131 17.11 -0.06 -8.83
CA GLY A 131 18.42 -0.32 -9.41
C GLY A 131 19.55 -0.29 -8.36
N GLU A 132 20.79 -0.16 -8.80
CA GLU A 132 21.95 -0.08 -7.89
C GLU A 132 22.11 1.31 -7.27
N ARG A 133 21.18 1.67 -6.38
CA ARG A 133 21.23 2.95 -5.65
C ARG A 133 21.90 2.80 -4.30
N GLY A 134 22.53 3.89 -3.86
CA GLY A 134 23.26 3.97 -2.61
C GLY A 134 22.37 3.74 -1.38
N LEU A 135 23.04 3.65 -0.23
CA LEU A 135 22.44 3.31 1.07
C LEU A 135 21.20 4.15 1.44
N VAL A 136 21.10 5.39 0.97
CA VAL A 136 19.94 6.28 1.16
C VAL A 136 18.64 5.64 0.64
N ALA A 137 18.67 4.99 -0.52
CA ALA A 137 17.49 4.36 -1.08
C ALA A 137 17.01 3.19 -0.20
N TRP A 138 17.93 2.45 0.40
CA TRP A 138 17.58 1.39 1.34
C TRP A 138 17.00 1.92 2.65
N VAL A 139 17.54 3.02 3.17
CA VAL A 139 16.99 3.72 4.34
C VAL A 139 15.53 4.14 4.10
N ALA A 140 15.17 4.53 2.88
CA ALA A 140 13.80 4.91 2.51
C ALA A 140 12.77 3.78 2.71
N ALA A 141 13.19 2.53 2.57
CA ALA A 141 12.30 1.37 2.64
C ALA A 141 12.12 0.83 4.08
N LEU A 142 13.08 1.09 4.97
CA LEU A 142 13.11 0.50 6.31
C LEU A 142 11.85 0.81 7.15
N PRO A 143 11.31 2.06 7.19
CA PRO A 143 10.12 2.36 7.99
C PRO A 143 8.91 1.52 7.59
N PHE A 144 8.68 1.37 6.28
CA PHE A 144 7.63 0.51 5.73
C PHE A 144 7.85 -0.95 6.11
N MET A 145 9.08 -1.44 6.01
CA MET A 145 9.39 -2.82 6.35
C MET A 145 9.09 -3.15 7.82
N VAL A 146 9.60 -2.32 8.72
CA VAL A 146 9.36 -2.47 10.16
C VAL A 146 7.86 -2.50 10.46
N LEU A 147 7.11 -1.58 9.87
CA LEU A 147 5.67 -1.52 10.08
C LEU A 147 4.94 -2.74 9.51
N ASN A 148 5.21 -3.13 8.26
CA ASN A 148 4.49 -4.25 7.64
C ASN A 148 4.79 -5.58 8.34
N PHE A 149 6.01 -5.75 8.86
CA PHE A 149 6.37 -6.86 9.72
C PHE A 149 5.52 -6.88 11.00
N TRP A 150 5.45 -5.75 11.72
CA TRP A 150 4.63 -5.64 12.94
C TRP A 150 3.13 -5.78 12.69
N ALA A 151 2.64 -5.29 11.55
CA ALA A 151 1.25 -5.40 11.15
C ALA A 151 0.88 -6.82 10.70
N ALA A 152 1.87 -7.69 10.45
CA ALA A 152 1.69 -9.04 9.93
C ALA A 152 0.84 -9.06 8.64
N GLN A 153 1.11 -8.12 7.73
CA GLN A 153 0.21 -7.78 6.61
C GLN A 153 0.81 -8.04 5.23
N ASN A 154 -0.04 -8.05 4.20
CA ASN A 154 0.34 -8.38 2.82
C ASN A 154 0.99 -7.21 2.05
N GLY A 155 1.34 -6.11 2.72
CA GLY A 155 1.99 -4.96 2.10
C GLY A 155 3.24 -5.32 1.31
N TYR A 156 4.06 -6.23 1.85
CA TYR A 156 5.23 -6.78 1.15
C TYR A 156 4.87 -7.44 -0.17
N LEU A 157 3.83 -8.30 -0.17
CA LEU A 157 3.38 -8.98 -1.38
C LEU A 157 2.91 -7.96 -2.43
N CYS A 158 2.05 -7.02 -2.05
CA CYS A 158 1.50 -6.03 -2.97
C CYS A 158 2.58 -5.11 -3.54
N ALA A 159 3.52 -4.67 -2.70
CA ALA A 159 4.65 -3.87 -3.14
C ALA A 159 5.61 -4.66 -4.03
N ALA A 160 5.84 -5.95 -3.75
CA ALA A 160 6.66 -6.81 -4.60
C ALA A 160 6.06 -6.96 -6.01
N LEU A 161 4.75 -7.20 -6.09
CA LEU A 161 4.02 -7.30 -7.36
C LEU A 161 4.08 -5.97 -8.14
N ALA A 162 3.75 -4.85 -7.49
CA ALA A 162 3.71 -3.54 -8.12
C ALA A 162 5.10 -3.05 -8.59
N LEU A 163 6.10 -3.07 -7.69
CA LEU A 163 7.46 -2.62 -8.02
C LEU A 163 8.16 -3.58 -8.98
N GLY A 164 7.92 -4.88 -8.85
CA GLY A 164 8.42 -5.90 -9.77
C GLY A 164 7.86 -5.70 -11.17
N ALA A 165 6.55 -5.41 -11.30
CA ALA A 165 5.95 -5.07 -12.58
C ALA A 165 6.60 -3.82 -13.20
N LEU A 166 6.77 -2.75 -12.42
CA LEU A 166 7.45 -1.55 -12.91
C LEU A 166 8.90 -1.82 -13.35
N ALA A 167 9.64 -2.65 -12.61
CA ALA A 167 11.02 -3.00 -12.93
C ALA A 167 11.15 -3.86 -14.20
N LEU A 168 10.16 -4.72 -14.46
CA LEU A 168 10.19 -5.70 -15.55
C LEU A 168 9.46 -5.27 -16.82
N ARG A 169 8.60 -4.24 -16.77
CA ARG A 169 7.69 -3.86 -17.88
C ARG A 169 8.38 -3.61 -19.23
N GLU A 170 9.66 -3.25 -19.22
CA GLU A 170 10.43 -3.04 -20.45
C GLU A 170 11.11 -4.31 -20.95
N LYS A 171 11.80 -5.03 -20.06
CA LYS A 171 12.65 -6.18 -20.41
C LYS A 171 11.89 -7.50 -20.47
N ASN A 172 10.86 -7.65 -19.63
CA ASN A 172 10.05 -8.85 -19.53
C ASN A 172 8.56 -8.44 -19.37
N PRO A 173 7.93 -7.95 -20.44
CA PRO A 173 6.58 -7.39 -20.37
C PRO A 173 5.51 -8.42 -20.00
N ILE A 174 5.71 -9.70 -20.34
CA ILE A 174 4.79 -10.77 -19.97
C ILE A 174 4.80 -10.99 -18.46
N VAL A 175 5.98 -11.14 -17.84
CA VAL A 175 6.08 -11.29 -16.38
C VAL A 175 5.55 -10.04 -15.67
N ALA A 176 5.84 -8.84 -16.17
CA ALA A 176 5.27 -7.62 -15.60
C ALA A 176 3.73 -7.64 -15.61
N GLY A 177 3.12 -8.11 -16.71
CA GLY A 177 1.68 -8.28 -16.79
C GLY A 177 1.16 -9.34 -15.81
N ILE A 178 1.83 -10.48 -15.66
CA ILE A 178 1.45 -11.51 -14.67
C ILE A 178 1.45 -10.92 -13.26
N LEU A 179 2.48 -10.15 -12.90
CA LEU A 179 2.55 -9.51 -11.58
C LEU A 179 1.40 -8.51 -11.34
N LEU A 180 1.02 -7.72 -12.36
CA LEU A 180 -0.15 -6.84 -12.28
C LEU A 180 -1.47 -7.60 -12.24
N GLY A 181 -1.56 -8.74 -12.95
CA GLY A 181 -2.72 -9.62 -12.91
C GLY A 181 -2.93 -10.21 -11.50
N LEU A 182 -1.86 -10.64 -10.84
CA LEU A 182 -1.90 -11.09 -9.44
C LEU A 182 -2.26 -9.95 -8.46
N LEU A 183 -1.81 -8.72 -8.75
CA LEU A 183 -2.14 -7.53 -7.95
C LEU A 183 -3.63 -7.18 -7.97
N THR A 184 -4.42 -7.73 -8.91
CA THR A 184 -5.88 -7.51 -8.92
C THR A 184 -6.63 -8.05 -7.70
N ALA A 185 -5.95 -8.82 -6.84
CA ALA A 185 -6.45 -9.13 -5.49
C ALA A 185 -6.58 -7.89 -4.58
N LYS A 186 -5.85 -6.81 -4.88
CA LYS A 186 -5.98 -5.47 -4.29
C LYS A 186 -6.09 -4.41 -5.42
N PRO A 187 -7.25 -4.33 -6.10
CA PRO A 187 -7.40 -3.53 -7.32
C PRO A 187 -7.10 -2.04 -7.12
N GLN A 188 -7.34 -1.51 -5.93
CA GLN A 188 -7.11 -0.11 -5.59
C GLN A 188 -5.63 0.31 -5.63
N ILE A 189 -4.68 -0.62 -5.43
CA ILE A 189 -3.24 -0.37 -5.58
C ILE A 189 -2.87 -0.32 -7.08
N GLY A 190 -3.63 -1.02 -7.93
CA GLY A 190 -3.42 -1.12 -9.37
C GLY A 190 -4.05 0.00 -10.22
N LEU A 191 -4.83 0.91 -9.62
CA LEU A 191 -5.75 1.81 -10.33
C LEU A 191 -5.09 2.67 -11.42
N LEU A 192 -3.87 3.16 -11.18
CA LEU A 192 -3.16 4.04 -12.11
C LEU A 192 -2.33 3.31 -13.18
N PHE A 193 -2.07 2.01 -13.01
CA PHE A 193 -1.21 1.25 -13.92
C PHE A 193 -1.74 1.21 -15.37
N PRO A 194 -3.04 1.01 -15.65
CA PRO A 194 -3.54 1.03 -17.02
C PRO A 194 -3.20 2.32 -17.77
N PHE A 195 -3.33 3.46 -17.10
CA PHE A 195 -3.04 4.78 -17.70
C PHE A 195 -1.55 4.98 -17.98
N LEU A 196 -0.69 4.58 -17.04
CA LEU A 196 0.77 4.61 -17.25
C LEU A 196 1.15 3.73 -18.46
N LEU A 197 0.65 2.48 -18.50
CA LEU A 197 1.00 1.53 -19.54
C LEU A 197 0.49 1.96 -20.92
N VAL A 198 -0.68 2.60 -21.00
CA VAL A 198 -1.19 3.20 -22.24
C VAL A 198 -0.28 4.35 -22.69
N ALA A 199 0.11 5.26 -21.77
CA ALA A 199 1.01 6.36 -22.09
C ALA A 199 2.38 5.87 -22.58
N GLU A 200 2.87 4.75 -22.03
CA GLU A 200 4.12 4.10 -22.45
C GLU A 200 3.94 3.11 -23.62
N ARG A 201 2.73 2.94 -24.17
CA ARG A 201 2.39 2.00 -25.25
C ARG A 201 2.79 0.55 -24.95
N ARG A 202 2.71 0.13 -23.69
CA ARG A 202 3.09 -1.21 -23.18
C ARG A 202 1.96 -2.22 -23.35
N TRP A 203 1.47 -2.40 -24.57
CA TRP A 203 0.30 -3.25 -24.89
C TRP A 203 0.46 -4.70 -24.44
N SER A 204 1.66 -5.29 -24.57
CA SER A 204 1.94 -6.65 -24.12
C SER A 204 1.79 -6.83 -22.61
N VAL A 205 2.14 -5.80 -21.82
CA VAL A 205 1.97 -5.81 -20.36
C VAL A 205 0.47 -5.80 -20.02
N ILE A 206 -0.30 -4.93 -20.69
CA ILE A 206 -1.75 -4.83 -20.51
C ILE A 206 -2.42 -6.18 -20.86
N ALA A 207 -2.11 -6.73 -22.03
CA ALA A 207 -2.67 -8.01 -22.48
C ALA A 207 -2.34 -9.15 -21.51
N SER A 208 -1.08 -9.25 -21.07
CA SER A 208 -0.65 -10.26 -20.10
C SER A 208 -1.36 -10.11 -18.74
N ALA A 209 -1.54 -8.87 -18.26
CA ALA A 209 -2.29 -8.61 -17.02
C ALA A 209 -3.75 -9.02 -17.13
N VAL A 210 -4.43 -8.62 -18.22
CA VAL A 210 -5.83 -8.99 -18.48
C VAL A 210 -6.00 -10.50 -18.57
N ILE A 211 -5.16 -11.19 -19.35
CA ILE A 211 -5.21 -12.65 -19.48
C ILE A 211 -4.97 -13.32 -18.13
N THR A 212 -3.97 -12.87 -17.37
CA THR A 212 -3.66 -13.42 -16.05
C THR A 212 -4.83 -13.25 -15.09
N THR A 213 -5.43 -12.06 -15.00
CA THR A 213 -6.61 -11.82 -14.17
C THR A 213 -7.80 -12.69 -14.59
N LEU A 214 -8.08 -12.80 -15.89
CA LEU A 214 -9.16 -13.65 -16.38
C LEU A 214 -8.92 -15.12 -16.04
N LEU A 215 -7.70 -15.62 -16.22
CA LEU A 215 -7.33 -16.99 -15.83
C LEU A 215 -7.47 -17.21 -14.32
N LEU A 216 -7.07 -16.24 -13.49
CA LEU A 216 -7.24 -16.31 -12.04
C LEU A 216 -8.72 -16.34 -11.63
N VAL A 217 -9.56 -15.51 -12.26
CA VAL A 217 -11.01 -15.49 -12.02
C VAL A 217 -11.66 -16.82 -12.43
N VAL A 218 -11.38 -17.30 -13.64
CA VAL A 218 -11.93 -18.57 -14.15
C VAL A 218 -11.42 -19.76 -13.33
N ALA A 219 -10.12 -19.83 -13.03
CA ALA A 219 -9.53 -20.89 -12.22
C ALA A 219 -10.09 -20.88 -10.80
N SER A 220 -10.26 -19.70 -10.17
CA SER A 220 -10.83 -19.63 -8.82
C SER A 220 -12.31 -20.03 -8.81
N ALA A 221 -13.09 -19.67 -9.83
CA ALA A 221 -14.46 -20.15 -9.98
C ALA A 221 -14.53 -21.67 -10.19
N ALA A 222 -13.60 -22.25 -10.95
CA ALA A 222 -13.54 -23.69 -11.19
C ALA A 222 -13.09 -24.48 -9.96
N VAL A 223 -12.10 -23.98 -9.21
CA VAL A 223 -11.50 -24.68 -8.07
C VAL A 223 -12.27 -24.43 -6.78
N PHE A 224 -12.72 -23.19 -6.52
CA PHE A 224 -13.42 -22.82 -5.29
C PHE A 224 -14.94 -22.76 -5.46
N GLY A 225 -15.44 -22.93 -6.68
CA GLY A 225 -16.87 -22.89 -6.98
C GLY A 225 -17.38 -21.48 -7.31
N LEU A 226 -18.41 -21.43 -8.17
CA LEU A 226 -19.07 -20.16 -8.55
C LEU A 226 -19.70 -19.45 -7.35
N ASP A 227 -20.12 -20.20 -6.33
CA ASP A 227 -20.73 -19.64 -5.12
C ASP A 227 -19.74 -18.81 -4.30
N SER A 228 -18.43 -19.06 -4.38
CA SER A 228 -17.44 -18.20 -3.74
C SER A 228 -17.39 -16.80 -4.36
N TRP A 229 -17.58 -16.69 -5.67
CA TRP A 229 -17.70 -15.39 -6.34
C TRP A 229 -19.04 -14.72 -6.07
N ARG A 230 -20.15 -15.48 -6.03
CA ARG A 230 -21.46 -14.95 -5.65
C ARG A 230 -21.42 -14.40 -4.22
N GLY A 231 -20.90 -15.18 -3.27
CA GLY A 231 -20.72 -14.79 -1.88
C GLY A 231 -19.77 -13.61 -1.70
N TYR A 232 -18.67 -13.55 -2.47
CA TYR A 232 -17.81 -12.37 -2.49
C TYR A 232 -18.57 -11.09 -2.86
N ILE A 233 -19.39 -11.14 -3.91
CA ILE A 233 -20.17 -9.97 -4.37
C ILE A 233 -21.33 -9.64 -3.42
N GLN A 234 -22.00 -10.66 -2.87
CA GLN A 234 -23.22 -10.49 -2.07
C GLN A 234 -22.95 -10.23 -0.58
N ASN A 235 -21.86 -10.75 -0.03
CA ASN A 235 -21.53 -10.67 1.38
C ASN A 235 -20.25 -9.86 1.62
N VAL A 236 -19.13 -10.26 1.02
CA VAL A 236 -17.81 -9.67 1.33
C VAL A 236 -17.72 -8.20 0.88
N VAL A 237 -18.10 -7.88 -0.36
CA VAL A 237 -18.04 -6.49 -0.88
C VAL A 237 -18.96 -5.55 -0.09
N PRO A 238 -20.25 -5.86 0.16
CA PRO A 238 -21.10 -5.03 1.02
C PRO A 238 -20.55 -4.88 2.44
N TYR A 239 -19.95 -5.95 2.98
CA TYR A 239 -19.33 -5.90 4.29
C TYR A 239 -18.10 -4.98 4.33
N GLN A 240 -17.26 -4.97 3.29
CA GLN A 240 -16.17 -4.00 3.16
C GLN A 240 -16.66 -2.56 3.13
N ASN A 241 -17.77 -2.31 2.45
CA ASN A 241 -18.42 -0.99 2.47
C ASN A 241 -18.93 -0.62 3.87
N ALA A 242 -19.50 -1.58 4.60
CA ALA A 242 -19.91 -1.38 5.99
C ALA A 242 -18.71 -1.07 6.90
N VAL A 243 -17.60 -1.82 6.76
CA VAL A 243 -16.33 -1.56 7.45
C VAL A 243 -15.86 -0.12 7.21
N MET A 244 -15.84 0.30 5.95
CA MET A 244 -15.47 1.67 5.57
C MET A 244 -16.39 2.73 6.18
N GLY A 245 -17.69 2.47 6.23
CA GLY A 245 -18.69 3.41 6.73
C GLY A 245 -18.85 3.44 8.25
N GLN A 246 -18.47 2.37 8.96
CA GLN A 246 -18.83 2.17 10.36
C GLN A 246 -17.63 2.10 11.29
N LEU A 247 -16.49 1.52 10.87
CA LEU A 247 -15.31 1.42 11.74
C LEU A 247 -14.73 2.80 12.04
N ARG A 248 -14.12 2.87 13.23
CA ARG A 248 -13.50 4.06 13.83
C ARG A 248 -12.17 3.71 14.48
N GLY A 249 -11.53 4.69 15.10
CA GLY A 249 -10.32 4.47 15.90
C GLY A 249 -9.13 4.06 15.04
N LEU A 250 -8.45 2.97 15.43
CA LEU A 250 -7.20 2.52 14.80
C LEU A 250 -7.34 2.32 13.29
N PHE A 251 -8.47 1.77 12.82
CA PHE A 251 -8.73 1.59 11.40
C PHE A 251 -8.62 2.91 10.61
N LEU A 252 -9.28 3.97 11.08
CA LEU A 252 -9.22 5.29 10.42
C LEU A 252 -7.85 5.95 10.59
N ALA A 253 -7.19 5.75 11.74
CA ALA A 253 -5.84 6.27 11.99
C ALA A 253 -4.77 5.66 11.08
N MET A 254 -5.03 4.46 10.52
CA MET A 254 -4.16 3.80 9.55
C MET A 254 -4.38 4.28 8.12
N MET A 255 -5.44 5.06 7.83
CA MET A 255 -5.77 5.51 6.48
C MET A 255 -5.04 6.81 6.12
N PRO A 256 -4.25 6.86 5.04
CA PRO A 256 -3.52 8.07 4.67
C PRO A 256 -4.37 9.06 3.84
N SER A 257 -5.52 8.61 3.35
CA SER A 257 -6.38 9.32 2.41
C SER A 257 -7.15 10.48 3.06
N VAL A 258 -7.61 11.41 2.22
CA VAL A 258 -8.54 12.48 2.64
C VAL A 258 -9.81 11.89 3.26
N TYR A 259 -10.29 10.75 2.75
CA TYR A 259 -11.43 10.04 3.32
C TYR A 259 -11.16 9.64 4.78
N GLY A 260 -10.03 9.00 5.05
CA GLY A 260 -9.60 8.62 6.39
C GLY A 260 -9.53 9.82 7.35
N ALA A 261 -8.91 10.91 6.91
CA ALA A 261 -8.81 12.15 7.68
C ALA A 261 -10.19 12.73 8.05
N LEU A 262 -11.09 12.88 7.08
CA LEU A 262 -12.42 13.43 7.30
C LEU A 262 -13.28 12.54 8.21
N ARG A 263 -13.25 11.23 7.99
CA ARG A 263 -13.92 10.24 8.86
C ARG A 263 -13.43 10.32 10.30
N ASN A 264 -12.13 10.56 10.48
CA ASN A 264 -11.51 10.68 11.79
C ASN A 264 -11.85 12.02 12.50
N TRP A 265 -12.30 13.02 11.74
CA TRP A 265 -12.98 14.22 12.23
C TRP A 265 -14.50 14.07 12.35
N ASP A 266 -14.99 12.84 12.40
CA ASP A 266 -16.39 12.48 12.63
C ASP A 266 -17.35 12.92 11.51
N PHE A 267 -16.84 13.24 10.31
CA PHE A 267 -17.68 13.44 9.13
C PHE A 267 -18.40 12.12 8.76
N SER A 268 -19.63 12.22 8.25
CA SER A 268 -20.36 11.06 7.77
C SER A 268 -19.62 10.37 6.62
N PRO A 269 -19.79 9.05 6.42
CA PRO A 269 -19.13 8.33 5.33
C PRO A 269 -19.37 8.96 3.95
N ASP A 270 -20.62 9.32 3.66
CA ASP A 270 -21.02 9.86 2.36
C ASP A 270 -20.38 11.23 2.11
N LEU A 271 -20.38 12.12 3.12
CA LEU A 271 -19.75 13.43 3.00
C LEU A 271 -18.23 13.31 2.88
N ALA A 272 -17.61 12.45 3.68
CA ALA A 272 -16.17 12.19 3.59
C ALA A 272 -15.77 11.63 2.23
N LEU A 273 -16.56 10.72 1.65
CA LEU A 273 -16.33 10.17 0.33
C LEU A 273 -16.52 11.22 -0.76
N MET A 274 -17.60 12.00 -0.71
CA MET A 274 -17.83 13.09 -1.67
C MET A 274 -16.67 14.09 -1.70
N LEU A 275 -16.22 14.54 -0.53
CA LEU A 275 -15.08 15.47 -0.42
C LEU A 275 -13.76 14.82 -0.83
N HIS A 276 -13.57 13.53 -0.53
CA HIS A 276 -12.41 12.79 -1.04
C HIS A 276 -12.41 12.74 -2.57
N LEU A 277 -13.54 12.44 -3.21
CA LEU A 277 -13.66 12.41 -4.68
C LEU A 277 -13.40 13.79 -5.31
N ALA A 278 -13.84 14.87 -4.66
CA ALA A 278 -13.56 16.24 -5.10
C ALA A 278 -12.06 16.57 -5.16
N VAL A 279 -11.22 15.84 -4.41
CA VAL A 279 -9.75 16.00 -4.41
C VAL A 279 -9.08 14.92 -5.26
N ALA A 280 -9.55 13.67 -5.18
CA ALA A 280 -8.99 12.52 -5.88
C ALA A 280 -9.15 12.65 -7.40
N LEU A 281 -10.29 13.14 -7.90
CA LEU A 281 -10.53 13.27 -9.34
C LEU A 281 -9.60 14.31 -10.02
N PRO A 282 -9.41 15.53 -9.49
CA PRO A 282 -8.39 16.44 -10.02
C PRO A 282 -6.98 15.88 -9.93
N ALA A 283 -6.60 15.24 -8.82
CA ALA A 283 -5.27 14.63 -8.69
C ALA A 283 -5.04 13.50 -9.71
N ALA A 284 -6.07 12.67 -9.95
CA ALA A 284 -6.07 11.64 -10.99
C ALA A 284 -5.91 12.27 -12.39
N LEU A 285 -6.65 13.33 -12.70
CA LEU A 285 -6.52 14.02 -13.98
C LEU A 285 -5.11 14.58 -14.19
N VAL A 286 -4.54 15.22 -13.15
CA VAL A 286 -3.17 15.76 -13.20
C VAL A 286 -2.16 14.65 -13.44
N VAL A 287 -2.21 13.55 -12.69
CA VAL A 287 -1.23 12.47 -12.81
C VAL A 287 -1.37 11.71 -14.13
N ILE A 288 -2.60 11.46 -14.59
CA ILE A 288 -2.86 10.80 -15.87
C ILE A 288 -2.35 11.68 -17.01
N THR A 289 -2.61 12.99 -16.97
CA THR A 289 -2.08 13.94 -17.97
C THR A 289 -0.55 13.98 -17.93
N ALA A 290 0.04 13.93 -16.74
CA ALA A 290 1.50 13.90 -16.56
C ALA A 290 2.13 12.68 -17.23
N PHE A 291 1.49 11.50 -17.20
CA PHE A 291 2.03 10.31 -17.86
C PHE A 291 2.28 10.50 -19.37
N PHE A 292 1.49 11.34 -20.05
CA PHE A 292 1.67 11.63 -21.49
C PHE A 292 2.63 12.78 -21.77
N ARG A 293 3.00 13.59 -20.77
CA ARG A 293 3.84 14.79 -20.94
C ARG A 293 5.27 14.61 -20.40
N VAL A 294 5.42 13.88 -19.30
CA VAL A 294 6.69 13.68 -18.62
C VAL A 294 7.56 12.70 -19.42
N LYS A 295 8.79 13.11 -19.73
CA LYS A 295 9.72 12.33 -20.56
C LYS A 295 10.37 11.18 -19.80
N ASP A 296 10.86 11.41 -18.60
CA ASP A 296 11.55 10.39 -17.78
C ASP A 296 10.56 9.35 -17.23
N ALA A 297 10.80 8.08 -17.52
CA ALA A 297 9.99 6.97 -17.01
C ALA A 297 10.00 6.88 -15.47
N ARG A 298 11.10 7.25 -14.82
CA ARG A 298 11.23 7.26 -13.36
C ARG A 298 10.36 8.33 -12.72
N ASP A 299 10.18 9.47 -13.37
CA ASP A 299 9.26 10.50 -12.91
C ASP A 299 7.81 10.02 -12.98
N ARG A 300 7.43 9.36 -14.08
CA ARG A 300 6.11 8.73 -14.21
C ARG A 300 5.89 7.67 -13.13
N ASP A 301 6.89 6.85 -12.84
CA ASP A 301 6.83 5.85 -11.77
C ASP A 301 6.62 6.50 -10.39
N ILE A 302 7.41 7.54 -10.05
CA ILE A 302 7.25 8.27 -8.78
C ILE A 302 5.84 8.86 -8.67
N LEU A 303 5.36 9.51 -9.73
CA LEU A 303 4.04 10.11 -9.78
C LEU A 303 2.93 9.08 -9.57
N LEU A 304 3.00 7.92 -10.24
CA LEU A 304 2.06 6.82 -10.03
C LEU A 304 2.07 6.34 -8.57
N LEU A 305 3.24 6.08 -8.01
CA LEU A 305 3.40 5.49 -6.68
C LEU A 305 2.92 6.44 -5.57
N VAL A 306 3.15 7.75 -5.71
CA VAL A 306 2.67 8.76 -4.75
C VAL A 306 1.17 9.02 -4.92
N ALA A 307 0.70 9.25 -6.15
CA ALA A 307 -0.69 9.59 -6.42
C ALA A 307 -1.67 8.46 -6.08
N THR A 308 -1.22 7.20 -6.10
CA THR A 308 -2.04 6.04 -5.69
C THR A 308 -2.67 6.27 -4.31
N PHE A 309 -1.92 6.76 -3.33
CA PHE A 309 -2.41 7.00 -1.95
C PHE A 309 -3.25 8.29 -1.79
N ILE A 310 -3.20 9.18 -2.77
CA ILE A 310 -4.06 10.37 -2.82
C ILE A 310 -5.43 10.02 -3.39
N ILE A 311 -5.44 9.15 -4.42
CA ILE A 311 -6.63 8.84 -5.22
C ILE A 311 -7.47 7.72 -4.61
N THR A 312 -6.86 6.71 -3.99
CA THR A 312 -7.62 5.64 -3.34
C THR A 312 -8.20 6.13 -2.01
N PRO A 313 -9.51 5.96 -1.76
CA PRO A 313 -10.06 6.19 -0.43
C PRO A 313 -9.62 5.09 0.54
N TYR A 314 -9.29 3.91 0.02
CA TYR A 314 -8.98 2.71 0.78
C TYR A 314 -7.52 2.28 0.56
N ALA A 315 -6.65 2.74 1.45
CA ALA A 315 -5.31 2.20 1.65
C ALA A 315 -5.01 2.30 3.13
N LEU A 316 -4.20 1.40 3.65
CA LEU A 316 -3.78 1.42 5.03
C LEU A 316 -2.27 1.58 5.11
N THR A 317 -1.77 1.91 6.30
CA THR A 317 -0.35 2.22 6.51
C THR A 317 0.60 1.09 6.05
N TYR A 318 0.14 -0.18 6.12
CA TYR A 318 0.87 -1.33 5.63
C TYR A 318 0.88 -1.45 4.09
N ASP A 319 0.13 -0.64 3.35
CA ASP A 319 0.16 -0.63 1.87
C ASP A 319 1.26 0.31 1.32
N LEU A 320 1.92 1.10 2.18
CA LEU A 320 2.89 2.15 1.81
C LEU A 320 4.20 1.65 1.16
N GLY A 321 4.29 0.38 0.77
CA GLY A 321 5.47 -0.15 0.06
C GLY A 321 5.67 0.46 -1.32
N LEU A 322 4.59 0.92 -1.98
CA LEU A 322 4.70 1.72 -3.21
C LEU A 322 5.38 3.07 -2.93
N LEU A 323 5.00 3.72 -1.82
CA LEU A 323 5.59 4.99 -1.39
C LEU A 323 7.09 4.81 -1.07
N ALA A 324 7.48 3.69 -0.44
CA ALA A 324 8.89 3.35 -0.24
C ALA A 324 9.66 3.31 -1.57
N GLY A 325 9.08 2.71 -2.63
CA GLY A 325 9.62 2.73 -3.99
C GLY A 325 9.88 4.15 -4.50
N ALA A 326 8.87 5.02 -4.43
CA ALA A 326 8.98 6.42 -4.84
C ALA A 326 10.07 7.15 -4.06
N LEU A 327 10.09 7.02 -2.73
CA LEU A 327 11.04 7.69 -1.86
C LEU A 327 12.47 7.20 -2.08
N GLY A 328 12.67 5.90 -2.35
CA GLY A 328 13.97 5.37 -2.75
C GLY A 328 14.50 6.03 -4.02
N LEU A 329 13.61 6.29 -4.98
CA LEU A 329 13.97 7.01 -6.19
C LEU A 329 14.27 8.49 -5.92
N MET A 330 13.38 9.18 -5.20
CA MET A 330 13.45 10.62 -4.92
C MET A 330 14.64 11.00 -4.03
N ALA A 331 14.96 10.18 -3.03
CA ALA A 331 16.05 10.43 -2.08
C ALA A 331 17.44 10.26 -2.70
N SER A 332 17.53 9.46 -3.76
CA SER A 332 18.76 9.27 -4.53
C SER A 332 19.03 10.40 -5.52
N ARG A 333 18.07 11.31 -5.74
CA ARG A 333 18.23 12.47 -6.63
C ARG A 333 18.87 13.63 -5.89
N LYS A 334 19.83 14.28 -6.56
CA LYS A 334 20.35 15.57 -6.10
C LYS A 334 19.31 16.66 -6.44
N PRO A 335 18.77 17.38 -5.44
CA PRO A 335 17.83 18.46 -5.71
C PRO A 335 18.54 19.68 -6.33
N PRO A 336 17.85 20.48 -7.17
CA PRO A 336 18.37 21.78 -7.60
C PRO A 336 18.48 22.75 -6.40
N SER A 337 19.56 23.53 -6.35
CA SER A 337 19.73 24.64 -5.37
C SER A 337 18.86 25.83 -5.79
N PRO A 338 18.17 26.56 -4.88
CA PRO A 338 18.26 26.57 -3.41
C PRO A 338 17.18 25.74 -2.67
N GLU A 339 16.37 24.97 -3.39
CA GLU A 339 15.17 24.31 -2.85
C GLU A 339 15.44 22.96 -2.19
N SER A 340 16.73 22.62 -2.10
CA SER A 340 17.25 21.40 -1.51
C SER A 340 16.77 21.20 -0.07
N GLY A 341 16.60 22.27 0.71
CA GLY A 341 16.18 22.19 2.12
C GLY A 341 14.75 21.67 2.29
N ALA A 342 13.77 22.39 1.76
CA ALA A 342 12.36 22.04 1.90
C ALA A 342 12.04 20.68 1.26
N ARG A 343 12.57 20.41 0.07
CA ARG A 343 12.41 19.11 -0.60
C ARG A 343 12.98 17.97 0.25
N LEU A 344 14.19 18.14 0.80
CA LEU A 344 14.81 17.13 1.65
C LEU A 344 13.97 16.86 2.90
N SER A 345 13.48 17.90 3.57
CA SER A 345 12.57 17.77 4.71
C SER A 345 11.30 16.99 4.36
N ILE A 346 10.62 17.32 3.26
CA ILE A 346 9.40 16.63 2.82
C ILE A 346 9.68 15.14 2.55
N VAL A 347 10.74 14.82 1.81
CA VAL A 347 11.13 13.43 1.51
C VAL A 347 11.48 12.68 2.80
N THR A 348 12.20 13.31 3.73
CA THR A 348 12.54 12.73 5.05
C THR A 348 11.30 12.45 5.89
N PHE A 349 10.35 13.40 5.99
CA PHE A 349 9.09 13.17 6.71
C PHE A 349 8.24 12.10 6.05
N ALA A 350 8.20 12.06 4.72
CA ALA A 350 7.49 11.04 3.96
C ALA A 350 8.04 9.62 4.23
N MET A 351 9.36 9.47 4.41
CA MET A 351 9.95 8.18 4.81
C MET A 351 9.42 7.70 6.17
N LEU A 352 9.21 8.61 7.12
CA LEU A 352 8.75 8.25 8.47
C LEU A 352 7.23 8.05 8.57
N LEU A 353 6.47 8.33 7.50
CA LEU A 353 5.00 8.19 7.52
C LEU A 353 4.50 6.83 8.00
N PRO A 354 5.04 5.68 7.56
CA PRO A 354 4.55 4.37 8.01
C PRO A 354 4.54 4.23 9.55
N LEU A 355 5.57 4.79 10.22
CA LEU A 355 5.71 4.71 11.68
C LEU A 355 4.93 5.82 12.41
N ALA A 356 4.82 7.00 11.80
CA ALA A 356 4.22 8.16 12.44
C ALA A 356 2.70 8.22 12.28
N MET A 357 2.16 7.83 11.13
CA MET A 357 0.79 8.23 10.76
C MET A 357 -0.29 7.66 11.67
N ILE A 358 -0.13 6.46 12.23
CA ILE A 358 -1.09 5.89 13.18
C ILE A 358 -1.21 6.79 14.42
N HIS A 359 -0.08 7.19 15.01
CA HIS A 359 -0.06 8.00 16.22
C HIS A 359 -0.72 9.37 16.00
N PHE A 360 -0.37 10.04 14.89
CA PHE A 360 -1.00 11.31 14.53
C PHE A 360 -2.47 11.15 14.16
N GLY A 361 -2.84 10.05 13.51
CA GLY A 361 -4.23 9.68 13.24
C GLY A 361 -5.03 9.50 14.53
N LEU A 362 -4.51 8.81 15.54
CA LEU A 362 -5.19 8.70 16.85
C LEU A 362 -5.38 10.06 17.54
N LEU A 363 -4.50 11.03 17.26
CA LEU A 363 -4.62 12.42 17.72
C LEU A 363 -5.47 13.30 16.77
N LYS A 364 -6.14 12.70 15.78
CA LYS A 364 -6.93 13.41 14.75
C LYS A 364 -6.14 14.43 13.93
N ILE A 365 -4.83 14.24 13.78
CA ILE A 365 -3.95 15.06 12.93
C ILE A 365 -3.74 14.34 11.59
N PRO A 366 -4.13 14.93 10.44
CA PRO A 366 -4.04 14.28 9.13
C PRO A 366 -2.63 14.35 8.52
N LEU A 367 -1.62 13.92 9.28
CA LEU A 367 -0.20 14.02 8.90
C LEU A 367 0.07 13.34 7.56
N ALA A 368 -0.44 12.12 7.36
CA ALA A 368 -0.23 11.37 6.13
C ALA A 368 -0.78 12.10 4.91
N THR A 369 -2.00 12.63 5.00
CA THR A 369 -2.62 13.40 3.93
C THR A 369 -1.78 14.62 3.57
N ILE A 370 -1.38 15.43 4.56
CA ILE A 370 -0.57 16.64 4.35
C ILE A 370 0.76 16.30 3.68
N VAL A 371 1.48 15.30 4.19
CA VAL A 371 2.80 14.92 3.66
C VAL A 371 2.69 14.31 2.27
N LEU A 372 1.64 13.52 1.97
CA LEU A 372 1.43 12.96 0.64
C LEU A 372 1.16 14.05 -0.41
N PHE A 373 0.34 15.07 -0.09
CA PHE A 373 0.16 16.22 -0.99
C PHE A 373 1.45 16.99 -1.20
N ALA A 374 2.19 17.29 -0.13
CA ALA A 374 3.49 17.95 -0.22
C ALA A 374 4.46 17.16 -1.11
N LEU A 375 4.51 15.84 -0.94
CA LEU A 375 5.35 14.95 -1.74
C LEU A 375 4.89 14.89 -3.20
N PHE A 376 3.59 14.90 -3.46
CA PHE A 376 3.04 14.93 -4.82
C PHE A 376 3.41 16.21 -5.56
N PHE A 377 3.34 17.37 -4.90
CA PHE A 377 3.82 18.62 -5.49
C PHE A 377 5.32 18.61 -5.77
N VAL A 378 6.13 18.04 -4.85
CA VAL A 378 7.57 17.82 -5.10
C VAL A 378 7.78 16.91 -6.31
N ALA A 379 7.02 15.83 -6.44
CA ALA A 379 7.13 14.90 -7.57
C ALA A 379 6.76 15.55 -8.91
N LEU A 380 5.67 16.32 -8.97
CA LEU A 380 5.26 17.06 -10.17
C LEU A 380 6.34 18.05 -10.61
N ARG A 381 6.89 18.78 -9.63
CA ARG A 381 7.97 19.73 -9.86
C ARG A 381 9.26 19.06 -10.33
N ASP A 382 9.68 17.99 -9.67
CA ASP A 382 10.86 17.20 -10.04
C ASP A 382 10.71 16.67 -11.48
N ALA A 383 9.48 16.39 -11.92
CA ALA A 383 9.15 15.96 -13.28
C ALA A 383 9.06 17.10 -14.31
N GLY A 384 9.32 18.35 -13.91
CA GLY A 384 9.31 19.52 -14.79
C GLY A 384 7.92 20.03 -15.18
N LEU A 385 6.88 19.68 -14.42
CA LEU A 385 5.54 20.22 -14.62
C LEU A 385 5.37 21.48 -13.75
N PRO A 386 5.28 22.69 -14.33
CA PRO A 386 5.12 23.90 -13.56
C PRO A 386 3.77 23.90 -12.82
N LEU A 387 3.81 24.29 -11.55
CA LEU A 387 2.63 24.69 -10.78
C LEU A 387 2.37 26.17 -11.05
N ASP A 388 2.22 26.55 -12.32
CA ASP A 388 1.87 27.93 -12.63
C ASP A 388 0.40 28.14 -12.25
N LEU A 389 0.18 28.65 -11.03
CA LEU A 389 -1.00 29.48 -10.79
C LEU A 389 -0.97 30.59 -11.85
N PRO A 390 -2.09 30.85 -12.56
CA PRO A 390 -2.10 31.90 -13.57
C PRO A 390 -1.52 33.17 -12.94
N PRO A 391 -0.56 33.86 -13.61
CA PRO A 391 0.03 35.06 -13.06
C PRO A 391 -1.12 35.98 -12.68
N ARG A 392 -1.15 36.43 -11.41
CA ARG A 392 -2.08 37.48 -10.98
C ARG A 392 -1.89 38.61 -11.98
N GLY A 393 -2.89 38.80 -12.85
CA GLY A 393 -2.86 39.85 -13.84
C GLY A 393 -2.63 41.14 -13.09
N ASN A 394 -1.45 41.74 -13.26
CA ASN A 394 -1.24 43.13 -12.92
C ASN A 394 -2.09 43.91 -13.93
N ALA A 395 -3.38 44.05 -13.63
CA ALA A 395 -4.20 45.13 -14.16
C ALA A 395 -3.68 46.43 -13.54
N LYS A 396 -2.52 46.89 -14.03
CA LYS A 396 -2.23 48.32 -13.99
C LYS A 396 -3.16 48.95 -15.00
N MET A 397 -4.24 49.53 -14.48
CA MET A 397 -4.98 50.59 -15.13
C MET A 397 -3.98 51.70 -15.47
N ASP A 398 -3.57 51.77 -16.73
CA ASP A 398 -3.03 52.99 -17.30
C ASP A 398 -4.23 53.92 -17.54
N ALA A 399 -4.59 54.68 -16.51
CA ALA A 399 -5.33 55.92 -16.67
C ALA A 399 -4.29 57.04 -16.84
N ALA A 400 -4.02 57.41 -18.08
CA ALA A 400 -3.40 58.68 -18.42
C ALA A 400 -4.51 59.76 -18.54
N PRO A 401 -4.19 61.04 -18.22
CA PRO A 401 -5.15 62.07 -17.82
C PRO A 401 -6.11 62.56 -18.91
#